data_AF-K2DBD9-F1
#
_entry.id   AF-K2DBD9-F1
#
_cell.length_a   1.000
_cell.length_b   1.000
_cell.length_c   1.000
_cell.angle_alpha   90.00
_cell.angle_beta   90.00
_cell.angle_gamma   90.00
#
_symmetry.space_group_name_H-M   'P 1'
#
loop_
_entity.id
_entity.type
_entity.pdbx_description
1 polymer ?
#
loop_
_entity_poly.entity_id
_entity_poly.type
_entity_poly.pdbx_seq_one_letter_code
_entity_poly.pdbx_strand_id
1 'polypeptide(L)'
;MKKFIFLLFFLILTLFPVQIYAQEDESVETTETVTTPDTPVQTNIKSNVFCTKVGEADEEKKPSQCSFSVGNLSSIIDWASQITNGLQRAWENLLNKLPIIISNGSYSAGPCPPNCVQGIYWCTHLIVDAYHLAGYEGLDREDHAAVVQMRKWWKSTGLSLGYKYIDYQNNKQDLAQVQPGYAMFMEKTDGVHTNFEHVNLIKEISVDQRGNGRLVTLDSNSSNITREHTITGWNIDSTLYPVRGFGGI
;
A
#
# COMPACT_ATOMS: atom_id res chain seq x y z
N MET A 1 -16.51 -41.71 40.46
CA MET A 1 -15.46 -41.17 41.34
C MET A 1 -14.09 -41.41 40.72
N LYS A 2 -13.42 -40.30 40.36
CA LYS A 2 -11.99 -40.04 40.12
C LYS A 2 -11.08 -41.21 39.68
N LYS A 3 -10.56 -41.12 38.45
CA LYS A 3 -9.20 -41.58 38.12
C LYS A 3 -8.43 -40.45 37.43
N PHE A 4 -7.44 -39.94 38.16
CA PHE A 4 -6.42 -39.01 37.73
C PHE A 4 -5.46 -39.71 36.75
N ILE A 5 -5.15 -39.09 35.62
CA ILE A 5 -4.00 -39.45 34.78
C ILE A 5 -3.02 -38.28 34.87
N PHE A 6 -1.83 -38.60 35.37
CA PHE A 6 -0.72 -37.68 35.60
C PHE A 6 0.01 -37.42 34.28
N LEU A 7 0.17 -36.14 33.95
CA LEU A 7 1.06 -35.63 32.92
C LEU A 7 2.51 -35.76 33.39
N LEU A 8 3.38 -36.28 32.53
CA LEU A 8 4.82 -36.03 32.54
C LEU A 8 5.34 -36.37 31.15
N PHE A 9 6.10 -35.48 30.51
CA PHE A 9 7.30 -35.77 29.67
C PHE A 9 7.76 -34.45 29.02
N PHE A 10 8.72 -33.79 29.68
CA PHE A 10 10.13 -33.65 29.28
C PHE A 10 10.41 -32.46 28.36
N LEU A 11 10.84 -31.37 29.01
CA LEU A 11 11.49 -30.21 28.44
C LEU A 11 12.99 -30.54 28.29
N ILE A 12 13.49 -30.63 27.06
CA ILE A 12 14.93 -30.73 26.78
C ILE A 12 15.35 -29.42 26.12
N LEU A 13 15.94 -28.53 26.92
CA LEU A 13 16.73 -27.39 26.45
C LEU A 13 18.15 -27.88 26.18
N THR A 14 18.53 -28.01 24.91
CA THR A 14 19.95 -28.10 24.52
C THR A 14 20.45 -26.70 24.17
N LEU A 15 21.31 -26.18 25.03
CA LEU A 15 22.14 -25.00 24.81
C LEU A 15 23.23 -25.34 23.78
N PHE A 16 23.23 -24.65 22.64
CA PHE A 16 24.39 -24.60 21.75
C PHE A 16 25.10 -23.25 21.95
N PRO A 17 26.41 -23.22 22.22
CA PRO A 17 27.18 -21.99 22.21
C PRO A 17 27.42 -21.54 20.77
N VAL A 18 26.94 -20.34 20.43
CA VAL A 18 27.27 -19.64 19.18
C VAL A 18 28.68 -19.05 19.34
N GLN A 19 29.64 -19.60 18.60
CA GLN A 19 30.95 -18.96 18.39
C GLN A 19 30.78 -17.81 17.41
N ILE A 20 30.97 -16.58 17.90
CA ILE A 20 31.08 -15.37 17.10
C ILE A 20 32.54 -15.27 16.64
N TYR A 21 32.79 -15.55 15.36
CA TYR A 21 34.03 -15.15 14.70
C TYR A 21 33.88 -13.70 14.27
N ALA A 22 34.67 -12.82 14.89
CA ALA A 22 34.90 -11.47 14.38
C ALA A 22 35.84 -11.59 13.18
N GLN A 23 35.35 -11.23 12.00
CA GLN A 23 36.16 -11.06 10.81
C GLN A 23 36.43 -9.56 10.66
N GLU A 24 37.70 -9.19 10.74
CA GLU A 24 38.19 -7.85 10.44
C GLU A 24 38.19 -7.69 8.91
N ASP A 25 37.28 -6.87 8.38
CA ASP A 25 37.31 -6.47 6.98
C ASP A 25 38.12 -5.18 6.85
N GLU A 26 39.24 -5.27 6.13
CA GLU A 26 40.03 -4.16 5.65
C GLU A 26 39.20 -3.33 4.65
N SER A 27 38.95 -2.06 4.98
CA SER A 27 38.36 -1.11 4.04
C SER A 27 39.40 -0.65 3.02
N VAL A 28 39.27 -1.12 1.79
CA VAL A 28 39.98 -0.55 0.62
C VAL A 28 39.17 0.66 0.12
N GLU A 29 39.73 1.85 0.33
CA GLU A 29 39.22 3.11 -0.19
C GLU A 29 39.51 3.18 -1.70
N THR A 30 38.48 3.00 -2.53
CA THR A 30 38.54 3.24 -3.98
C THR A 30 37.78 4.53 -4.30
N THR A 31 38.52 5.51 -4.80
CA THR A 31 38.01 6.81 -5.22
C THR A 31 37.48 6.68 -6.65
N GLU A 32 36.17 6.51 -6.82
CA GLU A 32 35.53 6.58 -8.14
C GLU A 32 35.01 8.00 -8.42
N THR A 33 35.34 8.47 -9.62
CA THR A 33 35.02 9.80 -10.12
C THR A 33 33.57 9.82 -10.59
N VAL A 34 32.71 10.53 -9.87
CA VAL A 34 31.30 10.74 -10.24
C VAL A 34 31.24 11.65 -11.46
N THR A 35 30.80 11.09 -12.59
CA THR A 35 30.26 11.86 -13.71
C THR A 35 28.76 11.99 -13.52
N THR A 36 28.26 13.22 -13.48
CA THR A 36 26.84 13.55 -13.28
C THR A 36 26.01 13.10 -14.49
N PRO A 37 24.91 12.36 -14.30
CA PRO A 37 23.92 12.17 -15.35
C PRO A 37 23.01 13.40 -15.44
N ASP A 38 22.61 13.69 -16.68
CA ASP A 38 21.75 14.79 -17.07
C ASP A 38 20.47 14.90 -16.22
N THR A 39 20.14 16.14 -15.91
CA THR A 39 18.96 16.54 -15.14
C THR A 39 17.68 16.12 -15.90
N PRO A 40 16.77 15.31 -15.32
CA PRO A 40 15.48 15.10 -15.94
C PRO A 40 14.66 16.39 -15.87
N VAL A 41 14.12 16.78 -17.02
CA VAL A 41 13.23 17.94 -17.20
C VAL A 41 12.04 17.80 -16.24
N GLN A 42 12.01 18.62 -15.19
CA GLN A 42 10.81 18.79 -14.38
C GLN A 42 9.76 19.56 -15.21
N THR A 43 8.76 18.85 -15.71
CA THR A 43 7.53 19.49 -16.18
C THR A 43 6.76 20.02 -14.98
N ASN A 44 6.97 21.30 -14.67
CA ASN A 44 6.14 22.06 -13.74
C ASN A 44 4.72 22.19 -14.32
N ILE A 45 3.84 21.25 -14.01
CA ILE A 45 2.40 21.42 -14.23
C ILE A 45 1.85 22.14 -13.01
N LYS A 46 1.75 23.48 -13.10
CA LYS A 46 0.99 24.28 -12.13
C LYS A 46 -0.49 23.94 -12.25
N SER A 47 -1.04 23.27 -11.26
CA SER A 47 -2.50 23.14 -11.08
C SER A 47 -3.04 24.46 -10.52
N ASN A 48 -3.75 25.21 -11.36
CA ASN A 48 -4.48 26.40 -10.91
C ASN A 48 -5.82 25.97 -10.30
N VAL A 49 -5.94 26.06 -8.98
CA VAL A 49 -7.23 26.02 -8.29
C VAL A 49 -7.86 27.41 -8.42
N PHE A 50 -8.90 27.53 -9.24
CA PHE A 50 -9.72 28.75 -9.27
C PHE A 50 -10.96 28.55 -8.38
N CYS A 51 -10.94 29.15 -7.19
CA CYS A 51 -12.15 29.45 -6.45
C CYS A 51 -12.53 30.91 -6.75
N THR A 52 -13.50 31.13 -7.63
CA THR A 52 -14.09 32.47 -7.80
C THR A 52 -14.98 32.75 -6.59
N LYS A 53 -14.59 33.75 -5.79
CA LYS A 53 -15.43 34.34 -4.75
C LYS A 53 -16.58 35.07 -5.46
N VAL A 54 -17.78 34.50 -5.44
CA VAL A 54 -18.97 35.21 -5.94
C VAL A 54 -19.31 36.30 -4.92
N GLY A 55 -19.41 37.53 -5.42
CA GLY A 55 -19.59 38.75 -4.63
C GLY A 55 -20.76 38.71 -3.66
N GLU A 56 -20.64 39.55 -2.64
CA GLU A 56 -21.68 39.90 -1.68
C GLU A 56 -22.85 40.57 -2.39
N ALA A 57 -24.05 40.01 -2.27
CA ALA A 57 -25.13 40.59 -1.47
C ALA A 57 -26.44 39.79 -1.69
N ASP A 58 -27.18 39.67 -0.59
CA ASP A 58 -28.61 39.41 -0.44
C ASP A 58 -29.19 37.98 -0.62
N GLU A 59 -29.84 37.58 0.48
CA GLU A 59 -30.89 36.58 0.70
C GLU A 59 -30.69 35.09 0.32
N GLU A 60 -30.76 34.27 1.37
CA GLU A 60 -31.10 32.84 1.40
C GLU A 60 -30.27 31.89 0.52
N LYS A 61 -28.98 31.76 0.86
CA LYS A 61 -28.06 30.80 0.24
C LYS A 61 -28.33 29.35 0.66
N LYS A 62 -29.03 28.63 -0.21
CA LYS A 62 -28.87 27.17 -0.44
C LYS A 62 -27.36 26.86 -0.57
N PRO A 63 -26.83 25.78 0.02
CA PRO A 63 -25.40 25.48 -0.07
C PRO A 63 -24.98 25.37 -1.53
N SER A 64 -24.03 26.22 -1.93
CA SER A 64 -23.46 26.26 -3.27
C SER A 64 -22.83 24.91 -3.58
N GLN A 65 -23.43 24.16 -4.49
CA GLN A 65 -22.84 22.97 -5.07
C GLN A 65 -21.68 23.39 -5.98
N CYS A 66 -20.45 23.14 -5.54
CA CYS A 66 -19.30 23.12 -6.43
C CYS A 66 -19.45 21.90 -7.35
N SER A 67 -19.82 22.11 -8.61
CA SER A 67 -19.72 21.08 -9.65
C SER A 67 -18.32 21.12 -10.25
N PHE A 68 -17.56 20.03 -10.13
CA PHE A 68 -16.27 19.85 -10.76
C PHE A 68 -16.45 19.31 -12.19
N SER A 69 -15.88 20.00 -13.19
CA SER A 69 -15.72 19.44 -14.54
C SER A 69 -14.48 18.55 -14.59
N VAL A 70 -14.57 17.43 -15.29
CA VAL A 70 -13.57 16.36 -15.44
C VAL A 70 -12.26 16.91 -16.05
N GLY A 71 -11.37 17.44 -15.21
CA GLY A 71 -10.02 17.84 -15.58
C GLY A 71 -9.03 16.75 -15.16
N ASN A 72 -8.39 16.10 -16.14
CA ASN A 72 -7.41 15.00 -16.00
C ASN A 72 -7.77 13.93 -14.96
N LEU A 73 -8.12 12.73 -15.42
CA LEU A 73 -8.20 11.55 -14.55
C LEU A 73 -6.82 11.34 -13.89
N SER A 74 -6.65 11.85 -12.67
CA SER A 74 -5.48 11.58 -11.85
C SER A 74 -5.35 10.08 -11.65
N SER A 75 -4.14 9.56 -11.78
CA SER A 75 -3.87 8.13 -11.66
C SER A 75 -4.17 7.62 -10.25
N ILE A 76 -4.29 6.31 -10.08
CA ILE A 76 -4.39 5.66 -8.75
C ILE A 76 -3.26 6.13 -7.83
N ILE A 77 -2.05 6.32 -8.37
CA ILE A 77 -0.88 6.75 -7.60
C ILE A 77 -0.91 8.22 -7.21
N ASP A 78 -1.50 9.08 -8.04
CA ASP A 78 -1.70 10.50 -7.67
C ASP A 78 -2.65 10.61 -6.48
N TRP A 79 -3.75 9.84 -6.49
CA TRP A 79 -4.70 9.81 -5.37
C TRP A 79 -4.13 9.16 -4.13
N ALA A 80 -3.45 8.01 -4.27
CA ALA A 80 -2.75 7.38 -3.18
C ALA A 80 -1.74 8.32 -2.52
N SER A 81 -0.96 9.06 -3.31
CA SER A 81 0.02 10.02 -2.81
C SER A 81 -0.65 11.15 -2.02
N GLN A 82 -1.77 11.70 -2.53
CA GLN A 82 -2.55 12.71 -1.80
C GLN A 82 -3.09 12.18 -0.47
N ILE A 83 -3.65 10.97 -0.46
CA ILE A 83 -4.13 10.29 0.75
C ILE A 83 -2.98 10.14 1.74
N THR A 84 -1.87 9.53 1.33
CA THR A 84 -0.76 9.24 2.24
C THR A 84 -0.10 10.50 2.78
N ASN A 85 -0.03 11.59 1.99
CA ASN A 85 0.46 12.89 2.45
C ASN A 85 -0.49 13.53 3.48
N GLY A 86 -1.77 13.18 3.46
CA GLY A 86 -2.76 13.59 4.44
C GLY A 86 -2.79 12.75 5.71
N LEU A 87 -2.11 11.59 5.74
CA LEU A 87 -2.11 10.70 6.90
C LEU A 87 -1.33 11.31 8.08
N GLN A 88 -1.86 11.07 9.27
CA GLN A 88 -1.25 11.45 10.54
C GLN A 88 -1.03 10.20 11.40
N ARG A 89 -0.05 10.29 12.30
CA ARG A 89 0.18 9.24 13.30
C ARG A 89 -0.94 9.25 14.34
N ALA A 90 -1.47 8.08 14.67
CA ALA A 90 -2.45 7.93 15.75
C ALA A 90 -2.23 6.64 16.54
N TRP A 91 -3.03 5.60 16.31
CA TRP A 91 -2.98 4.37 17.10
C TRP A 91 -1.63 3.66 16.89
N GLU A 92 -1.01 3.23 17.99
CA GLU A 92 0.34 2.65 18.02
C GLU A 92 1.43 3.49 17.31
N ASN A 93 1.24 4.81 17.24
CA ASN A 93 2.15 5.72 16.54
C ASN A 93 2.28 5.40 15.02
N LEU A 94 1.31 4.70 14.44
CA LEU A 94 1.25 4.38 13.00
C LEU A 94 0.51 5.46 12.22
N LEU A 95 0.83 5.60 10.93
CA LEU A 95 0.18 6.51 9.99
C LEU A 95 -1.21 5.98 9.59
N ASN A 96 -2.16 6.07 10.51
CA ASN A 96 -3.49 5.46 10.38
C ASN A 96 -4.65 6.39 10.74
N LYS A 97 -4.44 7.70 10.59
CA LYS A 97 -5.52 8.68 10.70
C LYS A 97 -5.53 9.59 9.47
N LEU A 98 -6.64 9.63 8.76
CA LEU A 98 -6.87 10.59 7.67
C LEU A 98 -7.88 11.65 8.14
N PRO A 99 -7.44 12.80 8.68
CA PRO A 99 -8.34 13.81 9.25
C PRO A 99 -9.01 14.70 8.20
N ILE A 100 -8.48 14.71 6.97
CA ILE A 100 -8.98 15.52 5.87
C ILE A 100 -9.89 14.69 4.97
N ILE A 101 -10.84 15.36 4.30
CA ILE A 101 -11.63 14.77 3.23
C ILE A 101 -10.94 15.10 1.90
N ILE A 102 -10.72 14.07 1.08
CA ILE A 102 -10.18 14.15 -0.28
C ILE A 102 -11.27 13.63 -1.21
N SER A 103 -11.68 14.39 -2.21
CA SER A 103 -12.83 14.04 -3.06
C SER A 103 -12.53 14.18 -4.54
N ASN A 104 -13.15 13.30 -5.34
CA ASN A 104 -13.20 13.40 -6.78
C ASN A 104 -14.59 12.95 -7.26
N GLY A 105 -15.32 13.83 -7.94
CA GLY A 105 -16.70 13.55 -8.35
C GLY A 105 -17.61 13.27 -7.15
N SER A 106 -18.31 12.14 -7.18
CA SER A 106 -19.23 11.69 -6.13
C SER A 106 -18.56 10.92 -4.98
N TYR A 107 -17.28 10.59 -5.10
CA TYR A 107 -16.56 9.83 -4.09
C TYR A 107 -15.71 10.72 -3.20
N SER A 108 -15.67 10.39 -1.91
CA SER A 108 -14.87 11.08 -0.90
C SER A 108 -14.13 10.06 -0.03
N ALA A 109 -12.81 10.08 -0.12
CA ALA A 109 -11.93 9.49 0.88
C ALA A 109 -11.89 10.43 2.09
N GLY A 110 -11.93 9.90 3.30
CA GLY A 110 -11.91 10.75 4.48
C GLY A 110 -11.76 9.99 5.78
N PRO A 111 -12.00 10.70 6.90
CA PRO A 111 -11.97 10.12 8.22
C PRO A 111 -12.77 8.83 8.25
N CYS A 112 -12.27 7.85 8.98
CA CYS A 112 -13.06 6.67 9.22
C CYS A 112 -14.38 7.11 9.87
N PRO A 113 -15.55 6.80 9.29
CA PRO A 113 -16.81 7.17 9.90
C PRO A 113 -16.93 6.57 11.32
N PRO A 114 -17.82 7.11 12.18
CA PRO A 114 -17.88 6.75 13.60
C PRO A 114 -18.10 5.24 13.88
N ASN A 115 -18.57 4.48 12.89
CA ASN A 115 -18.79 3.04 12.95
C ASN A 115 -17.57 2.19 12.55
N CYS A 116 -16.47 2.81 12.09
CA CYS A 116 -15.22 2.09 11.93
C CYS A 116 -14.68 1.62 13.28
N VAL A 117 -14.16 0.39 13.31
CA VAL A 117 -13.42 -0.11 14.47
C VAL A 117 -12.25 0.84 14.76
N GLN A 118 -12.35 1.56 15.89
CA GLN A 118 -11.32 2.43 16.47
C GLN A 118 -10.95 3.71 15.68
N GLY A 119 -11.71 4.08 14.64
CA GLY A 119 -11.40 5.27 13.84
C GLY A 119 -10.08 5.15 13.04
N ILE A 120 -9.60 3.93 12.82
CA ILE A 120 -8.32 3.62 12.17
C ILE A 120 -8.49 3.59 10.66
N TYR A 121 -7.59 4.28 9.96
CA TYR A 121 -7.45 4.24 8.51
C TYR A 121 -6.52 3.08 8.12
N TRP A 122 -7.12 1.95 7.76
CA TRP A 122 -6.41 0.69 7.47
C TRP A 122 -5.69 0.71 6.12
N CYS A 123 -4.77 -0.26 5.95
CA CYS A 123 -4.04 -0.49 4.71
C CYS A 123 -4.96 -0.78 3.51
N THR A 124 -6.06 -1.49 3.74
CA THR A 124 -7.10 -1.75 2.73
C THR A 124 -7.84 -0.47 2.31
N HIS A 125 -8.08 0.48 3.23
CA HIS A 125 -8.75 1.73 2.89
C HIS A 125 -7.96 2.56 1.88
N LEU A 126 -6.63 2.58 1.96
CA LEU A 126 -5.78 3.25 0.98
C LEU A 126 -6.04 2.71 -0.44
N ILE A 127 -6.17 1.39 -0.57
CA ILE A 127 -6.42 0.74 -1.87
C ILE A 127 -7.81 1.12 -2.39
N VAL A 128 -8.85 0.92 -1.56
CA VAL A 128 -10.23 1.20 -1.94
C VAL A 128 -10.37 2.66 -2.37
N ASP A 129 -9.91 3.58 -1.54
CA ASP A 129 -10.06 5.01 -1.78
C ASP A 129 -9.30 5.48 -3.03
N ALA A 130 -8.06 5.03 -3.22
CA ALA A 130 -7.26 5.46 -4.37
C ALA A 130 -7.86 4.98 -5.70
N TYR A 131 -8.42 3.76 -5.72
CA TYR A 131 -9.11 3.22 -6.90
C TYR A 131 -10.42 3.98 -7.18
N HIS A 132 -11.25 4.19 -6.16
CA HIS A 132 -12.51 4.93 -6.31
C HIS A 132 -12.29 6.38 -6.76
N LEU A 133 -11.33 7.09 -6.15
CA LEU A 133 -10.98 8.44 -6.56
C LEU A 133 -10.43 8.48 -8.00
N ALA A 134 -9.79 7.42 -8.46
CA ALA A 134 -9.36 7.28 -9.85
C ALA A 134 -10.48 6.85 -10.83
N GLY A 135 -11.70 6.61 -10.33
CA GLY A 135 -12.87 6.23 -11.12
C GLY A 135 -13.03 4.73 -11.35
N TYR A 136 -12.35 3.88 -10.58
CA TYR A 136 -12.49 2.43 -10.64
C TYR A 136 -13.40 1.92 -9.52
N GLU A 137 -14.45 1.19 -9.89
CA GLU A 137 -15.50 0.73 -8.98
C GLU A 137 -15.40 -0.79 -8.68
N GLY A 138 -16.09 -1.23 -7.63
CA GLY A 138 -16.25 -2.65 -7.28
C GLY A 138 -15.52 -3.09 -6.02
N LEU A 139 -14.54 -2.30 -5.57
CA LEU A 139 -14.01 -2.38 -4.21
C LEU A 139 -14.92 -1.61 -3.25
N ASP A 140 -14.86 -1.95 -1.97
CA ASP A 140 -15.62 -1.30 -0.90
C ASP A 140 -14.92 -1.55 0.43
N ARG A 141 -14.97 -0.58 1.35
CA ARG A 141 -14.23 -0.66 2.62
C ARG A 141 -14.80 -1.70 3.58
N GLU A 142 -16.10 -2.02 3.51
CA GLU A 142 -16.75 -3.01 4.34
C GLU A 142 -16.48 -4.42 3.80
N ASP A 143 -16.80 -4.67 2.53
CA ASP A 143 -16.65 -6.00 1.92
C ASP A 143 -15.18 -6.43 1.73
N HIS A 144 -14.27 -5.45 1.69
CA HIS A 144 -12.83 -5.67 1.50
C HIS A 144 -12.02 -5.15 2.68
N ALA A 145 -12.61 -5.12 3.88
CA ALA A 145 -11.94 -4.69 5.11
C ALA A 145 -10.68 -5.51 5.42
N ALA A 146 -10.68 -6.81 5.10
CA ALA A 146 -9.54 -7.70 5.30
C ALA A 146 -8.74 -7.93 4.01
N VAL A 147 -7.40 -7.91 4.12
CA VAL A 147 -6.45 -8.14 3.01
C VAL A 147 -6.76 -9.44 2.25
N VAL A 148 -7.06 -10.53 2.97
CA VAL A 148 -7.38 -11.84 2.38
C VAL A 148 -8.65 -11.78 1.52
N GLN A 149 -9.68 -11.07 1.98
CA GLN A 149 -10.93 -10.90 1.25
C GLN A 149 -10.70 -10.03 0.00
N MET A 150 -9.96 -8.93 0.15
CA MET A 150 -9.56 -8.07 -0.95
C MET A 150 -8.78 -8.84 -2.03
N ARG A 151 -7.78 -9.63 -1.66
CA ARG A 151 -7.04 -10.47 -2.61
C ARG A 151 -7.95 -11.48 -3.30
N LYS A 152 -8.84 -12.14 -2.55
CA LYS A 152 -9.81 -13.10 -3.11
C LYS A 152 -10.72 -12.45 -4.15
N TRP A 153 -11.17 -11.22 -3.91
CA TRP A 153 -11.97 -10.46 -4.86
C TRP A 153 -11.21 -10.23 -6.18
N TRP A 154 -9.95 -9.79 -6.11
CA TRP A 154 -9.13 -9.58 -7.32
C TRP A 154 -8.91 -10.86 -8.14
N LYS A 155 -8.79 -12.00 -7.45
CA LYS A 155 -8.67 -13.33 -8.07
C LYS A 155 -9.96 -13.86 -8.71
N SER A 156 -11.10 -13.19 -8.49
CA SER A 156 -12.42 -13.67 -8.89
C SER A 156 -13.26 -12.55 -9.50
N THR A 157 -14.11 -11.89 -8.70
CA THR A 157 -15.03 -10.83 -9.14
C THR A 157 -14.31 -9.71 -9.89
N GLY A 158 -13.14 -9.28 -9.41
CA GLY A 158 -12.36 -8.22 -10.05
C GLY A 158 -12.03 -8.55 -11.51
N LEU A 159 -11.70 -9.81 -11.83
CA LEU A 159 -11.41 -10.22 -13.22
C LEU A 159 -12.59 -9.99 -14.16
N SER A 160 -13.82 -10.22 -13.68
CA SER A 160 -15.03 -9.98 -14.48
C SER A 160 -15.33 -8.48 -14.70
N LEU A 161 -14.74 -7.62 -13.86
CA LEU A 161 -14.84 -6.15 -13.94
C LEU A 161 -13.65 -5.52 -14.68
N GLY A 162 -12.78 -6.33 -15.28
CA GLY A 162 -11.62 -5.86 -16.05
C GLY A 162 -10.35 -5.63 -15.23
N TYR A 163 -10.34 -5.97 -13.95
CA TYR A 163 -9.13 -5.97 -13.14
C TYR A 163 -8.22 -7.16 -13.50
N LYS A 164 -6.96 -7.06 -13.12
CA LYS A 164 -5.95 -8.10 -13.31
C LYS A 164 -5.42 -8.58 -11.97
N TYR A 165 -5.08 -9.86 -11.91
CA TYR A 165 -4.38 -10.46 -10.78
C TYR A 165 -3.14 -11.20 -11.25
N ILE A 166 -2.01 -10.93 -10.61
CA ILE A 166 -0.72 -11.60 -10.82
C ILE A 166 -0.45 -12.50 -9.61
N ASP A 167 -0.36 -13.81 -9.85
CA ASP A 167 -0.10 -14.83 -8.83
C ASP A 167 1.40 -14.98 -8.57
N TYR A 168 1.97 -13.98 -7.90
CA TYR A 168 3.41 -13.92 -7.61
C TYR A 168 3.92 -15.11 -6.80
N GLN A 169 3.09 -15.64 -5.89
CA GLN A 169 3.47 -16.81 -5.08
C GLN A 169 3.85 -18.02 -5.94
N ASN A 170 3.13 -18.22 -7.05
CA ASN A 170 3.34 -19.35 -7.94
C ASN A 170 4.21 -19.00 -9.15
N ASN A 171 4.19 -17.74 -9.62
CA ASN A 171 4.91 -17.28 -10.82
C ASN A 171 5.64 -15.96 -10.55
N LYS A 172 6.83 -16.01 -9.95
CA LYS A 172 7.59 -14.80 -9.58
C LYS A 172 8.02 -13.94 -10.78
N GLN A 173 8.22 -14.54 -11.94
CA GLN A 173 8.62 -13.86 -13.18
C GLN A 173 7.53 -12.91 -13.70
N ASP A 174 6.27 -13.12 -13.31
CA ASP A 174 5.17 -12.21 -13.67
C ASP A 174 5.29 -10.85 -12.97
N LEU A 175 6.24 -10.69 -12.05
CA LEU A 175 6.61 -9.38 -11.51
C LEU A 175 6.99 -8.37 -12.61
N ALA A 176 7.47 -8.83 -13.77
CA ALA A 176 7.72 -7.98 -14.94
C ALA A 176 6.46 -7.30 -15.50
N GLN A 177 5.27 -7.80 -15.15
CA GLN A 177 3.97 -7.27 -15.60
C GLN A 177 3.39 -6.26 -14.61
N VAL A 178 3.94 -6.16 -13.39
CA VAL A 178 3.45 -5.25 -12.35
C VAL A 178 3.75 -3.81 -12.75
N GLN A 179 2.77 -2.92 -12.52
CA GLN A 179 2.85 -1.50 -12.85
C GLN A 179 2.52 -0.63 -11.64
N PRO A 180 2.94 0.66 -11.65
CA PRO A 180 2.43 1.64 -10.70
C PRO A 180 0.90 1.62 -10.62
N GLY A 181 0.37 1.64 -9.40
CA GLY A 181 -1.07 1.55 -9.12
C GLY A 181 -1.54 0.15 -8.70
N TYR A 182 -0.72 -0.89 -8.89
CA TYR A 182 -1.07 -2.24 -8.44
C TYR A 182 -1.03 -2.32 -6.92
N ALA A 183 -1.95 -3.05 -6.31
CA ALA A 183 -1.93 -3.42 -4.90
C ALA A 183 -1.04 -4.65 -4.71
N MET A 184 -0.10 -4.63 -3.77
CA MET A 184 0.73 -5.78 -3.39
C MET A 184 0.16 -6.41 -2.11
N PHE A 185 -0.29 -7.67 -2.21
CA PHE A 185 -0.87 -8.40 -1.08
C PHE A 185 0.19 -9.21 -0.35
N MET A 186 0.29 -9.02 0.96
CA MET A 186 1.20 -9.74 1.85
C MET A 186 0.41 -10.46 2.94
N GLU A 187 0.65 -11.76 3.12
CA GLU A 187 -0.07 -12.56 4.10
C GLU A 187 0.90 -13.52 4.79
N LYS A 188 0.87 -13.57 6.13
CA LYS A 188 1.67 -14.54 6.90
C LYS A 188 1.33 -15.97 6.51
N THR A 189 0.04 -16.30 6.47
CA THR A 189 -0.48 -17.59 6.03
C THR A 189 -1.41 -17.36 4.84
N ASP A 190 -1.12 -18.03 3.72
CA ASP A 190 -1.88 -17.86 2.47
C ASP A 190 -3.37 -18.20 2.67
N GLY A 191 -4.23 -17.22 2.40
CA GLY A 191 -5.68 -17.36 2.40
C GLY A 191 -6.31 -17.36 3.80
N VAL A 192 -5.54 -17.10 4.85
CA VAL A 192 -6.00 -17.15 6.24
C VAL A 192 -5.86 -15.78 6.88
N HIS A 193 -6.97 -15.24 7.38
CA HIS A 193 -6.95 -13.99 8.14
C HIS A 193 -6.43 -14.25 9.55
N THR A 194 -5.24 -13.74 9.85
CA THR A 194 -4.50 -13.91 11.10
C THR A 194 -4.17 -12.58 11.78
N ASN A 195 -4.61 -11.45 11.21
CA ASN A 195 -4.18 -10.09 11.57
C ASN A 195 -2.70 -9.82 11.29
N PHE A 196 -2.02 -10.73 10.58
CA PHE A 196 -0.65 -10.59 10.11
C PHE A 196 -0.64 -10.57 8.58
N GLU A 197 -1.46 -9.65 8.04
CA GLU A 197 -1.58 -9.38 6.63
C GLU A 197 -1.41 -7.87 6.39
N HIS A 198 -0.96 -7.50 5.20
CA HIS A 198 -0.83 -6.11 4.80
C HIS A 198 -1.04 -5.96 3.30
N VAL A 199 -1.52 -4.81 2.88
CA VAL A 199 -1.62 -4.45 1.46
C VAL A 199 -1.11 -3.03 1.27
N ASN A 200 -0.42 -2.78 0.17
CA ASN A 200 0.06 -1.45 -0.17
C ASN A 200 0.03 -1.21 -1.68
N LEU A 201 0.22 0.03 -2.12
CA LEU A 201 0.20 0.37 -3.55
C LEU A 201 1.62 0.49 -4.09
N ILE A 202 1.87 -0.11 -5.25
CA ILE A 202 3.12 0.04 -6.01
C ILE A 202 3.18 1.46 -6.55
N LYS A 203 4.07 2.29 -6.01
CA LYS A 203 4.33 3.64 -6.51
C LYS A 203 5.24 3.61 -7.73
N GLU A 204 6.33 2.86 -7.62
CA GLU A 204 7.35 2.70 -8.65
C GLU A 204 7.83 1.26 -8.67
N ILE A 205 8.17 0.74 -9.84
CA ILE A 205 8.80 -0.56 -9.99
C ILE A 205 9.72 -0.54 -11.20
N SER A 206 10.89 -1.16 -11.04
CA SER A 206 11.85 -1.40 -12.12
C SER A 206 12.46 -2.77 -11.91
N VAL A 207 12.37 -3.64 -12.91
CA VAL A 207 12.93 -5.00 -12.89
C VAL A 207 13.65 -5.23 -14.21
N ASP A 208 14.90 -5.67 -14.15
CA ASP A 208 15.69 -6.02 -15.32
C ASP A 208 15.35 -7.42 -15.85
N GLN A 209 15.96 -7.80 -16.97
CA GLN A 209 15.74 -9.13 -17.59
C GLN A 209 16.22 -10.29 -16.72
N ARG A 210 17.05 -10.04 -15.71
CA ARG A 210 17.56 -11.04 -14.76
C ARG A 210 16.69 -11.12 -13.51
N GLY A 211 15.63 -10.31 -13.41
CA GLY A 211 14.75 -10.26 -12.26
C GLY A 211 15.31 -9.43 -11.10
N ASN A 212 16.28 -8.56 -11.34
CA ASN A 212 16.81 -7.67 -10.30
C ASN A 212 16.24 -6.26 -10.44
N GLY A 213 16.17 -5.53 -9.33
CA GLY A 213 15.79 -4.12 -9.36
C GLY A 213 15.22 -3.63 -8.04
N ARG A 214 14.21 -2.77 -8.11
CA ARG A 214 13.56 -2.18 -6.94
C ARG A 214 12.06 -1.99 -7.15
N LEU A 215 11.31 -2.07 -6.07
CA LEU A 215 9.96 -1.50 -6.00
C LEU A 215 9.85 -0.52 -4.84
N VAL A 216 8.99 0.48 -5.02
CA VAL A 216 8.64 1.47 -4.00
C VAL A 216 7.14 1.41 -3.79
N THR A 217 6.71 1.37 -2.54
CA THR A 217 5.30 1.26 -2.16
C THR A 217 4.83 2.48 -1.39
N LEU A 218 3.53 2.76 -1.44
CA LEU A 218 2.80 3.67 -0.58
C LEU A 218 1.96 2.88 0.41
N ASP A 219 2.13 3.17 1.70
CA ASP A 219 1.53 2.47 2.82
C ASP A 219 0.62 3.40 3.65
N SER A 220 -0.44 2.83 4.20
CA SER A 220 -1.16 3.35 5.36
C SER A 220 -1.18 2.29 6.46
N ASN A 221 -1.49 2.70 7.70
CA ASN A 221 -1.38 1.83 8.87
C ASN A 221 -0.01 1.15 9.00
N SER A 222 1.02 1.95 8.74
CA SER A 222 2.43 1.57 8.78
C SER A 222 3.23 2.63 9.51
N SER A 223 4.46 2.29 9.89
CA SER A 223 5.39 3.23 10.50
C SER A 223 5.92 4.27 9.51
N ASN A 224 5.87 3.98 8.20
CA ASN A 224 6.34 4.85 7.12
C ASN A 224 5.28 4.96 6.03
N ILE A 225 5.24 6.12 5.35
CA ILE A 225 4.40 6.34 4.16
C ILE A 225 4.93 5.55 2.96
N THR A 226 6.25 5.56 2.80
CA THR A 226 6.92 4.97 1.66
C THR A 226 7.87 3.88 2.13
N ARG A 227 7.88 2.74 1.43
CA ARG A 227 8.88 1.69 1.64
C ARG A 227 9.48 1.27 0.31
N GLU A 228 10.80 1.22 0.28
CA GLU A 228 11.55 0.63 -0.84
C GLU A 228 11.88 -0.84 -0.52
N HIS A 229 11.81 -1.68 -1.54
CA HIS A 229 12.18 -3.08 -1.49
C HIS A 229 13.15 -3.39 -2.63
N THR A 230 14.23 -4.08 -2.30
CA THR A 230 15.14 -4.65 -3.29
C THR A 230 14.50 -5.88 -3.92
N ILE A 231 14.72 -6.05 -5.22
CA ILE A 231 14.32 -7.24 -5.97
C ILE A 231 15.59 -7.95 -6.41
N THR A 232 15.72 -9.23 -6.04
CA THR A 232 16.88 -10.07 -6.38
C THR A 232 16.41 -11.39 -6.98
N GLY A 233 16.73 -11.64 -8.26
CA GLY A 233 16.34 -12.86 -8.96
C GLY A 233 14.84 -13.17 -8.86
N TRP A 234 14.00 -12.15 -9.10
CA TRP A 234 12.54 -12.15 -9.00
C TRP A 234 11.98 -12.24 -7.58
N ASN A 235 12.82 -12.25 -6.53
CA ASN A 235 12.39 -12.24 -5.14
C ASN A 235 12.33 -10.82 -4.60
N ILE A 236 11.25 -10.50 -3.89
CA ILE A 236 11.11 -9.22 -3.19
C ILE A 236 11.58 -9.41 -1.75
N ASP A 237 12.61 -8.66 -1.37
CA ASP A 237 13.20 -8.75 -0.04
C ASP A 237 12.52 -7.78 0.96
N SER A 238 12.77 -8.01 2.25
CA SER A 238 12.44 -7.07 3.35
C SER A 238 10.97 -6.68 3.48
N THR A 239 10.06 -7.61 3.13
CA THR A 239 8.62 -7.44 3.36
C THR A 239 8.23 -7.83 4.79
N LEU A 240 7.13 -7.27 5.28
CA LEU A 240 6.58 -7.64 6.61
C LEU A 240 6.15 -9.10 6.64
N TYR A 241 5.51 -9.55 5.55
CA TYR A 241 5.04 -10.92 5.36
C TYR A 241 5.32 -11.35 3.91
N PRO A 242 5.25 -12.66 3.59
CA PRO A 242 5.42 -13.12 2.22
C PRO A 242 4.43 -12.47 1.26
N VAL A 243 4.93 -11.98 0.12
CA VAL A 243 4.10 -11.46 -0.97
C VAL A 243 3.35 -12.61 -1.63
N ARG A 244 2.04 -12.45 -1.78
CA ARG A 244 1.15 -13.46 -2.36
C ARG A 244 0.84 -13.16 -3.82
N GLY A 245 0.66 -11.90 -4.16
CA GLY A 245 0.32 -11.49 -5.51
C GLY A 245 0.06 -10.01 -5.62
N PHE A 246 -0.30 -9.59 -6.83
CA PHE A 246 -0.60 -8.20 -7.16
C PHE A 246 -1.96 -8.06 -7.82
N GLY A 247 -2.70 -7.01 -7.48
CA GLY A 247 -3.99 -6.69 -8.09
C GLY A 247 -3.94 -5.33 -8.77
N GLY A 248 -4.43 -5.22 -10.00
CA GLY A 248 -4.37 -3.97 -10.77
C GLY A 248 -5.49 -3.82 -11.78
N ILE A 249 -5.37 -2.81 -12.64
CA ILE A 249 -6.14 -2.59 -13.89
C ILE A 249 -5.26 -2.94 -15.10
#